data_AF-A0A7R9M5T9-F1
#
_entry.id   AF-A0A7R9M5T9-F1
#
_cell.length_a   1.000
_cell.length_b   1.000
_cell.length_c   1.000
_cell.angle_alpha   90.00
_cell.angle_beta   90.00
_cell.angle_gamma   90.00
#
_symmetry.space_group_name_H-M   'P 1'
#
loop_
_entity.id
_entity.type
_entity.pdbx_description
1 polymer ?
#
loop_
_entity_poly.entity_id
_entity_poly.type
_entity_poly.pdbx_seq_one_letter_code
_entity_poly.pdbx_strand_id
1 'polypeptide(L)'
;MTSIDDNMQVVLDVERDHPFTGQCTHTCDKEKIFKRGYGWESAGWTDPKNPSDHEEELSDMLDYGPLVVYTKSSSPVFQTYSGGILDSRKCNITGPLDHSLLLVGEGVANGTDYWIARNSYGKGWGEKGYIRLAKGKNMCGIGLGYI
;
A
#
# COMPACT_ATOMS: atom_id res chain seq x y z
N MET A 1 -18.71 -25.40 -4.00
CA MET A 1 -17.30 -25.14 -3.67
C MET A 1 -16.47 -25.61 -4.84
N THR A 2 -16.19 -24.73 -5.79
CA THR A 2 -15.22 -25.01 -6.86
C THR A 2 -13.85 -24.79 -6.26
N SER A 3 -13.03 -25.83 -6.21
CA SER A 3 -11.65 -25.78 -5.78
C SER A 3 -10.90 -24.75 -6.62
N ILE A 4 -10.27 -23.78 -5.96
CA ILE A 4 -9.25 -22.95 -6.58
C ILE A 4 -8.08 -23.89 -6.82
N ASP A 5 -7.75 -24.13 -8.08
CA ASP A 5 -6.57 -24.89 -8.49
C ASP A 5 -5.34 -24.08 -8.04
N ASP A 6 -4.44 -24.66 -7.27
CA ASP A 6 -3.25 -23.97 -6.71
C ASP A 6 -2.28 -23.45 -7.80
N ASN A 7 -2.54 -23.79 -9.06
CA ASN A 7 -1.84 -23.30 -10.25
C ASN A 7 -2.58 -22.18 -11.00
N MET A 8 -3.74 -21.73 -10.50
CA MET A 8 -4.56 -20.70 -11.15
C MET A 8 -4.08 -19.30 -10.79
N GLN A 9 -3.21 -18.75 -11.62
CA GLN A 9 -2.78 -17.35 -11.54
C GLN A 9 -3.69 -16.46 -12.40
N VAL A 10 -4.23 -15.40 -11.78
CA VAL A 10 -5.01 -14.36 -12.47
C VAL A 10 -4.05 -13.35 -13.11
N VAL A 11 -4.28 -12.99 -14.37
CA VAL A 11 -3.52 -11.95 -15.09
C VAL A 11 -4.40 -10.74 -15.33
N LEU A 12 -3.81 -9.57 -15.15
CA LEU A 12 -4.47 -8.30 -15.42
C LEU A 12 -4.09 -7.82 -16.82
N ASP A 13 -5.07 -7.28 -17.54
CA ASP A 13 -4.84 -6.55 -18.79
C ASP A 13 -3.95 -5.32 -18.53
N VAL A 14 -3.26 -4.87 -19.57
CA VAL A 14 -2.60 -3.55 -19.53
C VAL A 14 -3.66 -2.45 -19.59
N GLU A 15 -3.42 -1.34 -18.89
CA GLU A 15 -4.34 -0.19 -18.80
C GLU A 15 -4.85 0.31 -20.17
N ARG A 16 -4.01 0.25 -21.22
CA ARG A 16 -4.43 0.65 -22.58
C ARG A 16 -5.55 -0.23 -23.13
N ASP A 17 -5.53 -1.52 -22.81
CA ASP A 17 -6.44 -2.52 -23.36
C ASP A 17 -7.66 -2.76 -22.43
N HIS A 18 -7.56 -2.29 -21.17
CA HIS A 18 -8.63 -2.25 -20.18
C HIS A 18 -8.56 -0.96 -19.31
N PRO A 19 -9.03 0.20 -19.82
CA PRO A 19 -8.89 1.47 -19.11
C PRO A 19 -9.72 1.57 -17.83
N PHE A 20 -9.17 2.22 -16.80
CA PHE A 20 -9.88 2.50 -15.56
C PHE A 20 -10.99 3.54 -15.76
N THR A 21 -12.22 3.16 -15.42
CA THR A 21 -13.42 4.02 -15.54
C THR A 21 -13.86 4.65 -14.22
N GLY A 22 -13.32 4.20 -13.08
CA GLY A 22 -13.75 4.63 -11.76
C GLY A 22 -15.16 4.17 -11.37
N GLN A 23 -15.75 3.21 -12.10
CA GLN A 23 -17.12 2.73 -11.86
C GLN A 23 -17.21 1.20 -11.96
N CYS A 24 -17.96 0.59 -11.05
CA CYS A 24 -18.27 -0.85 -11.07
C CYS A 24 -19.55 -1.11 -11.87
N THR A 25 -19.62 -0.62 -13.11
CA THR A 25 -20.80 -0.74 -13.99
C THR A 25 -20.64 -1.81 -15.08
N HIS A 26 -19.42 -2.34 -15.24
CA HIS A 26 -19.09 -3.36 -16.24
C HIS A 26 -19.05 -4.76 -15.62
N THR A 27 -19.45 -5.77 -16.38
CA THR A 27 -19.22 -7.18 -16.03
C THR A 27 -17.80 -7.59 -16.38
N CYS A 28 -17.19 -8.41 -15.52
CA CYS A 28 -15.86 -9.00 -15.76
C CYS A 28 -15.82 -9.74 -17.10
N ASP A 29 -14.90 -9.33 -17.99
CA ASP A 29 -14.63 -10.00 -19.25
C ASP A 29 -13.71 -11.20 -19.01
N LYS A 30 -14.33 -12.38 -18.84
CA LYS A 30 -13.62 -13.61 -18.50
C LYS A 30 -12.77 -14.17 -19.65
N GLU A 31 -13.01 -13.72 -20.88
CA GLU A 31 -12.28 -14.21 -22.06
C GLU A 31 -10.89 -13.58 -22.19
N LYS A 32 -10.63 -12.46 -21.48
CA LYS A 32 -9.33 -11.77 -21.44
C LYS A 32 -8.38 -12.27 -20.34
N ILE A 33 -8.78 -13.27 -19.56
CA ILE A 33 -7.93 -13.83 -18.49
C ILE A 33 -6.87 -14.75 -19.13
N PHE A 34 -5.76 -14.17 -19.60
CA PHE A 34 -4.59 -14.92 -20.06
C PHE A 34 -3.73 -15.42 -18.89
N LYS A 35 -2.79 -16.35 -19.14
CA LYS A 35 -2.09 -17.16 -18.13
C LYS A 35 -0.63 -16.74 -17.96
N ARG A 36 -0.32 -16.01 -16.87
CA ARG A 36 1.00 -15.75 -16.22
C ARG A 36 0.94 -14.52 -15.33
N GLY A 37 0.89 -14.72 -14.02
CA GLY A 37 0.84 -13.66 -13.01
C GLY A 37 1.95 -13.81 -11.97
N TYR A 38 2.18 -12.75 -11.20
CA TYR A 38 2.99 -12.82 -9.98
C TYR A 38 2.04 -13.14 -8.82
N GLY A 39 2.32 -14.19 -8.05
CA GLY A 39 1.62 -14.47 -6.80
C GLY A 39 2.17 -13.59 -5.67
N TRP A 40 1.44 -13.50 -4.55
CA TRP A 40 2.01 -12.99 -3.30
C TRP A 40 2.89 -14.09 -2.70
N GLU A 41 4.13 -13.77 -2.34
CA GLU A 41 5.00 -14.72 -1.61
C GLU A 41 4.86 -14.56 -0.08
N SER A 42 4.40 -13.41 0.41
CA SER A 42 4.34 -13.08 1.83
C SER A 42 3.24 -12.07 2.14
N ALA A 43 2.41 -12.36 3.14
CA ALA A 43 1.45 -11.41 3.69
C ALA A 43 1.59 -11.38 5.21
N GLY A 44 1.62 -10.17 5.78
CA GLY A 44 1.71 -9.94 7.22
C GLY A 44 0.52 -9.10 7.68
N TRP A 45 -0.14 -9.53 8.75
CA TRP A 45 -1.24 -8.78 9.34
C TRP A 45 -1.11 -8.74 10.86
N THR A 46 -1.21 -7.55 11.39
CA THR A 46 -1.16 -7.32 12.82
C THR A 46 -2.55 -7.51 13.46
N ASP A 47 -2.66 -8.34 14.50
CA ASP A 47 -3.87 -8.43 15.32
C ASP A 47 -4.14 -7.07 16.00
N PRO A 48 -5.31 -6.43 15.81
CA PRO A 48 -5.66 -5.19 16.49
C PRO A 48 -5.59 -5.26 18.03
N LYS A 49 -5.66 -6.46 18.61
CA LYS A 49 -5.55 -6.71 20.06
C LYS A 49 -4.11 -6.89 20.54
N ASN A 50 -3.19 -7.23 19.65
CA ASN A 50 -1.77 -7.40 19.95
C ASN A 50 -0.92 -6.83 18.80
N PRO A 51 -0.76 -5.50 18.74
CA PRO A 51 -0.18 -4.91 17.56
C PRO A 51 1.33 -5.18 17.42
N SER A 52 1.72 -6.09 16.52
CA SER A 52 3.07 -6.23 15.99
C SER A 52 3.41 -5.09 15.03
N ASP A 53 4.65 -4.62 15.12
CA ASP A 53 5.23 -3.65 14.20
C ASP A 53 6.11 -4.41 13.18
N HIS A 54 5.78 -4.27 11.90
CA HIS A 54 6.46 -4.91 10.79
C HIS A 54 7.43 -3.98 10.05
N GLU A 55 7.72 -2.77 10.56
CA GLU A 55 8.58 -1.81 9.83
C GLU A 55 9.99 -2.33 9.51
N GLU A 56 10.57 -3.20 10.35
CA GLU A 56 11.85 -3.85 10.04
C GLU A 56 11.71 -4.88 8.91
N GLU A 57 10.67 -5.71 8.96
CA GLU A 57 10.36 -6.69 7.91
C GLU A 57 10.05 -6.03 6.56
N LEU A 58 9.33 -4.91 6.56
CA LEU A 58 9.08 -4.10 5.36
C LEU A 58 10.39 -3.57 4.75
N SER A 59 11.37 -3.24 5.58
CA SER A 59 12.70 -2.79 5.15
C SER A 59 13.41 -3.92 4.39
N ASP A 60 13.43 -5.12 4.96
CA ASP A 60 14.07 -6.30 4.35
C ASP A 60 13.35 -6.74 3.07
N MET A 61 12.02 -6.67 3.06
CA MET A 61 11.21 -7.07 1.92
C MET A 61 11.32 -6.10 0.72
N LEU A 62 11.62 -4.82 0.96
CA LEU A 62 11.79 -3.82 -0.09
C LEU A 62 12.93 -4.15 -1.06
N ASP A 63 13.93 -4.93 -0.62
CA ASP A 63 15.03 -5.40 -1.48
C ASP A 63 14.54 -6.32 -2.61
N TYR A 64 13.37 -6.95 -2.43
CA TYR A 64 12.75 -7.81 -3.43
C TYR A 64 11.79 -7.03 -4.36
N GLY A 65 11.44 -5.79 -4.01
CA GLY A 65 10.64 -4.89 -4.83
C GLY A 65 9.59 -4.11 -4.03
N PRO A 66 8.73 -3.35 -4.73
CA PRO A 66 7.67 -2.58 -4.09
C PRO A 66 6.64 -3.46 -3.38
N LEU A 67 6.17 -3.01 -2.21
CA LEU A 67 5.26 -3.76 -1.34
C LEU A 67 3.92 -3.07 -1.21
N VAL A 68 2.82 -3.83 -1.16
CA VAL A 68 1.52 -3.24 -0.83
C VAL A 68 1.42 -3.16 0.68
N VAL A 69 1.24 -1.95 1.20
CA VAL A 69 1.08 -1.70 2.63
C VAL A 69 -0.28 -1.10 2.91
N TYR A 70 -0.85 -1.42 4.07
CA TYR A 70 -2.10 -0.86 4.54
C TYR A 70 -1.81 0.31 5.50
N THR A 71 -2.64 1.34 5.46
CA THR A 71 -2.46 2.57 6.25
C THR A 71 -3.81 3.14 6.65
N LYS A 72 -3.77 4.10 7.58
CA LYS A 72 -4.85 5.04 7.87
C LYS A 72 -4.73 6.30 7.03
N SER A 73 -5.58 6.45 6.03
CA SER A 73 -5.65 7.67 5.20
C SER A 73 -6.79 8.61 5.61
N SER A 74 -7.74 8.15 6.42
CA SER A 74 -8.91 8.94 6.83
C SER A 74 -8.60 10.14 7.73
N SER A 75 -7.38 10.25 8.26
CA SER A 75 -6.99 11.40 9.09
C SER A 75 -6.86 12.68 8.25
N PRO A 76 -7.23 13.87 8.79
CA PRO A 76 -7.08 15.13 8.07
C PRO A 76 -5.62 15.42 7.66
N VAL A 77 -4.65 15.00 8.48
CA VAL A 77 -3.22 15.22 8.18
C VAL A 77 -2.72 14.38 7.01
N PHE A 78 -3.29 13.19 6.80
CA PHE A 78 -3.00 12.40 5.62
C PHE A 78 -3.69 12.98 4.39
N GLN A 79 -5.00 13.27 4.47
CA GLN A 79 -5.77 13.78 3.34
C GLN A 79 -5.20 15.09 2.78
N THR A 80 -4.71 15.97 3.66
CA THR A 80 -4.16 17.29 3.30
C THR A 80 -2.65 17.31 3.11
N TYR A 81 -1.98 16.16 3.13
CA TYR A 81 -0.55 16.07 2.93
C TYR A 81 -0.13 16.69 1.59
N SER A 82 0.86 17.58 1.64
CA SER A 82 1.39 18.30 0.47
C SER A 82 2.92 18.23 0.35
N GLY A 83 3.62 17.72 1.36
CA GLY A 83 5.06 17.53 1.32
C GLY A 83 5.72 17.43 2.69
N GLY A 84 7.01 17.07 2.67
CA GLY A 84 7.82 16.82 3.87
C GLY A 84 7.67 15.41 4.41
N ILE A 85 8.37 15.11 5.51
CA ILE A 85 8.19 13.85 6.24
C ILE A 85 6.98 14.03 7.15
N LEU A 86 5.90 13.28 6.90
CA LEU A 86 4.74 13.26 7.77
C LEU A 86 5.12 12.57 9.08
N ASP A 87 5.13 13.34 10.16
CA ASP A 87 5.36 12.89 11.52
C ASP A 87 4.34 13.54 12.45
N SER A 88 3.15 12.93 12.55
CA SER A 88 2.04 13.53 13.26
C SER A 88 1.21 12.50 14.01
N ARG A 89 1.09 12.69 15.32
CA ARG A 89 0.18 11.91 16.18
C ARG A 89 -1.29 12.05 15.80
N LYS A 90 -1.63 13.02 14.94
CA LYS A 90 -2.98 13.18 14.39
C LYS A 90 -3.30 12.13 13.32
N CYS A 91 -2.30 11.39 12.84
CA CYS A 91 -2.55 10.16 12.09
C CYS A 91 -3.00 9.09 13.08
N ASN A 92 -4.29 9.11 13.42
CA ASN A 92 -4.88 8.21 14.40
C ASN A 92 -4.86 6.77 13.87
N ILE A 93 -4.01 5.93 14.47
CA ILE A 93 -3.88 4.50 14.13
C ILE A 93 -4.88 3.61 14.89
N THR A 94 -5.79 4.18 15.68
CA THR A 94 -6.85 3.39 16.32
C THR A 94 -7.91 2.98 15.30
N GLY A 95 -8.38 1.74 15.41
CA GLY A 95 -9.36 1.16 14.47
C GLY A 95 -8.73 0.56 13.22
N PRO A 96 -9.56 0.03 12.30
CA PRO A 96 -9.09 -0.76 11.17
C PRO A 96 -8.39 0.10 10.10
N LEU A 97 -7.29 -0.37 9.52
CA LEU A 97 -6.67 0.27 8.36
C LEU A 97 -7.71 0.45 7.24
N ASP A 98 -7.64 1.55 6.51
CA ASP A 98 -8.72 1.98 5.59
C ASP A 98 -8.24 2.32 4.17
N HIS A 99 -6.95 2.20 3.90
CA HIS A 99 -6.38 2.50 2.59
C HIS A 99 -5.12 1.67 2.32
N SER A 100 -4.80 1.47 1.05
CA SER A 100 -3.56 0.82 0.62
C SER A 100 -2.64 1.78 -0.13
N LEU A 101 -1.33 1.61 0.07
CA LEU A 101 -0.27 2.31 -0.63
C LEU A 101 0.69 1.30 -1.23
N LEU A 102 1.50 1.75 -2.19
CA LEU A 102 2.64 0.99 -2.68
C LEU A 102 3.91 1.58 -2.06
N LEU A 103 4.51 0.86 -1.11
CA LEU A 103 5.81 1.21 -0.55
C LEU A 103 6.88 0.95 -1.62
N VAL A 104 7.68 1.97 -1.94
CA VAL A 104 8.63 1.92 -3.06
C VAL A 104 10.07 2.21 -2.65
N GLY A 105 10.30 2.48 -1.37
CA GLY A 105 11.63 2.77 -0.85
C GLY A 105 11.61 3.45 0.50
N GLU A 106 12.81 3.83 0.92
CA GLU A 106 13.10 4.51 2.17
C GLU A 106 14.25 5.51 1.99
N GLY A 107 14.45 6.37 2.96
CA GLY A 107 15.57 7.32 2.95
C GLY A 107 15.78 8.01 4.29
N VAL A 108 16.81 8.84 4.32
CA VAL A 108 17.19 9.61 5.50
C VAL A 108 17.32 11.09 5.11
N ALA A 109 16.72 11.98 5.89
CA ALA A 109 16.90 13.42 5.71
C ALA A 109 16.99 14.10 7.08
N ASN A 110 18.06 14.87 7.29
CA ASN A 110 18.32 15.60 8.53
C ASN A 110 18.23 14.72 9.79
N GLY A 111 18.72 13.48 9.70
CA GLY A 111 18.67 12.51 10.81
C GLY A 111 17.30 11.89 11.07
N THR A 112 16.32 12.08 10.18
CA THR A 112 15.02 11.42 10.23
C THR A 112 14.91 10.39 9.12
N ASP A 113 14.69 9.13 9.50
CA ASP A 113 14.41 8.05 8.57
C ASP A 113 12.95 8.11 8.13
N TYR A 114 12.68 7.81 6.86
CA TYR A 114 11.34 7.87 6.29
C TYR A 114 11.11 6.81 5.23
N TRP A 115 9.85 6.39 5.13
CA TRP A 115 9.31 5.60 4.03
C TRP A 115 8.94 6.49 2.85
N ILE A 116 9.03 5.95 1.62
CA ILE A 116 8.49 6.56 0.41
C ILE A 116 7.39 5.65 -0.12
N ALA A 117 6.15 6.14 -0.12
CA ALA A 117 5.01 5.38 -0.60
C ALA A 117 4.28 6.12 -1.71
N ARG A 118 3.91 5.40 -2.77
CA ARG A 118 3.08 5.90 -3.87
C ARG A 118 1.61 5.76 -3.51
N ASN A 119 0.87 6.83 -3.70
CA ASN A 119 -0.58 6.88 -3.51
C ASN A 119 -1.32 6.83 -4.87
N SER A 120 -2.63 6.60 -4.81
CA SER A 120 -3.55 6.52 -5.95
C SER A 120 -4.46 7.75 -6.09
N TYR A 121 -4.23 8.83 -5.32
CA TYR A 121 -5.01 10.07 -5.35
C TYR A 121 -4.59 11.09 -6.43
N GLY A 122 -3.80 10.63 -7.41
CA GLY A 122 -3.32 11.47 -8.49
C GLY A 122 -2.11 12.34 -8.13
N LYS A 123 -1.50 12.95 -9.16
CA LYS A 123 -0.24 13.69 -9.03
C LYS A 123 -0.35 15.03 -8.30
N GLY A 124 -1.56 15.57 -8.15
CA GLY A 124 -1.80 16.83 -7.45
C GLY A 124 -1.77 16.70 -5.93
N TRP A 125 -1.82 15.47 -5.41
CA TRP A 125 -1.74 15.17 -3.99
C TRP A 125 -0.29 14.87 -3.57
N GLY A 126 0.11 15.32 -2.38
CA GLY A 126 1.44 15.06 -1.83
C GLY A 126 2.58 15.50 -2.75
N GLU A 127 3.65 14.71 -2.75
CA GLU A 127 4.87 14.96 -3.51
C GLU A 127 4.75 14.29 -4.89
N LYS A 128 3.97 14.87 -5.80
CA LYS A 128 3.68 14.31 -7.13
C LYS A 128 2.98 12.93 -7.06
N GLY A 129 2.10 12.74 -6.09
CA GLY A 129 1.40 11.47 -5.83
C GLY A 129 2.10 10.55 -4.83
N TYR A 130 3.17 11.00 -4.20
CA TYR A 130 3.92 10.25 -3.18
C TYR A 130 3.77 10.89 -1.80
N ILE A 131 4.02 10.09 -0.77
CA ILE A 131 4.10 10.52 0.62
C ILE A 131 5.39 10.02 1.26
N ARG A 132 5.98 10.85 2.12
CA ARG A 132 7.04 10.44 3.02
C ARG A 132 6.50 10.32 4.44
N LEU A 133 6.67 9.15 5.05
CA LEU A 133 6.17 8.83 6.39
C LEU A 133 7.35 8.58 7.32
N ALA A 134 7.35 9.12 8.53
CA ALA A 134 8.42 8.85 9.49
C ALA A 134 8.52 7.34 9.79
N LYS A 135 9.73 6.78 9.60
CA LYS A 135 10.07 5.39 9.91
C LYS A 135 10.44 5.25 11.40
N GLY A 136 10.24 4.07 11.98
CA GLY A 136 10.41 3.74 13.39
C GLY A 136 9.26 4.21 14.29
N LYS A 137 8.13 4.63 13.71
CA LYS A 137 7.00 5.23 14.44
C LYS A 137 5.65 4.61 14.08
N ASN A 138 5.63 3.63 13.17
CA ASN A 138 4.42 3.08 12.60
C ASN A 138 3.47 4.19 12.14
N MET A 139 4.04 5.17 11.43
CA MET A 139 3.33 6.40 11.09
C MET A 139 2.12 6.06 10.21
N CYS A 140 0.95 6.53 10.64
CA CYS A 140 -0.33 6.19 10.00
C CYS A 140 -0.64 4.67 9.95
N GLY A 141 0.05 3.83 10.74
CA GLY A 141 -0.19 2.39 10.79
C GLY A 141 0.48 1.62 9.67
N ILE A 142 1.49 2.19 9.00
CA ILE A 142 2.16 1.58 7.85
C ILE A 142 2.81 0.21 8.14
N GLY A 143 3.24 -0.01 9.39
CA GLY A 143 3.81 -1.28 9.86
C GLY A 143 2.78 -2.27 10.40
N LEU A 144 1.47 -2.03 10.25
CA LEU A 144 0.40 -2.89 10.78
C LEU A 144 -0.14 -3.93 9.79
N GLY A 145 0.20 -3.83 8.50
CA GLY A 145 -0.21 -4.85 7.54
C GLY A 145 0.32 -4.61 6.14
N TYR A 146 0.66 -5.70 5.45
CA TYR A 146 1.18 -5.70 4.09
C TYR A 146 0.81 -7.00 3.33
N ILE A 147 0.91 -6.96 2.01
CA ILE A 147 0.76 -8.09 1.08
C ILE A 147 1.72 -7.98 -0.09
#